data_AF-A0A5N9FJU3-F1
#
_entry.id   AF-A0A5N9FJU3-F1
#
_cell.length_a   1.000
_cell.length_b   1.000
_cell.length_c   1.000
_cell.angle_alpha   90.00
_cell.angle_beta   90.00
_cell.angle_gamma   90.00
#
_symmetry.space_group_name_H-M   'P 1'
#
loop_
_entity.id
_entity.type
_entity.pdbx_description
1 polymer ?
#
loop_
_entity_poly.entity_id
_entity_poly.type
_entity_poly.pdbx_seq_one_letter_code
_entity_poly.pdbx_strand_id
1 'polypeptide(L)'
;EPPLALTSGIKCPVLFHFGEIDENPSQADMLVLDRELSANSVPHQFYTYPGANHAFMNPANPPRYQRVAAEMSWPRTLDFFGAHLCGPPASGYDGPACE
;
A
#
# COMPACT_ATOMS: atom_id res chain seq x y z
N GLU A 1 18.00 14.35 -3.22
CA GLU A 1 17.59 14.08 -1.82
C GLU A 1 17.22 12.61 -1.69
N PRO A 2 17.44 11.96 -0.53
CA PRO A 2 17.02 10.57 -0.33
C PRO A 2 15.48 10.48 -0.35
N PRO A 3 14.87 9.39 -0.85
CA PRO A 3 13.41 9.28 -0.97
C PRO A 3 12.65 9.58 0.32
N LEU A 4 13.20 9.19 1.48
CA LEU A 4 12.58 9.43 2.79
C LEU A 4 12.40 10.93 3.10
N ALA A 5 13.32 11.78 2.64
CA ALA A 5 13.24 13.24 2.83
C ALA A 5 12.15 13.90 1.99
N LEU A 6 11.60 13.20 0.99
CA LEU A 6 10.55 13.71 0.11
C LEU A 6 9.12 13.45 0.64
N THR A 7 8.99 12.78 1.80
CA THR A 7 7.69 12.42 2.39
C THR A 7 6.80 13.62 2.71
N SER A 8 7.39 14.78 3.06
CA SER A 8 6.66 16.05 3.25
C SER A 8 5.94 16.55 2.00
N GLY A 9 6.37 16.10 0.83
CA GLY A 9 5.77 16.40 -0.46
C GLY A 9 4.51 15.59 -0.77
N ILE A 10 4.23 14.51 -0.03
CA ILE A 10 3.07 13.64 -0.28
C ILE A 10 1.78 14.36 0.12
N LYS A 11 0.78 14.38 -0.77
CA LYS A 11 -0.50 15.10 -0.59
C LYS A 11 -1.73 14.20 -0.64
N CYS A 12 -1.54 12.89 -0.65
CA CYS A 12 -2.61 11.91 -0.70
C CYS A 12 -2.43 10.83 0.39
N PRO A 13 -3.49 10.12 0.77
CA PRO A 13 -3.37 8.91 1.57
C PRO A 13 -2.50 7.86 0.86
N VAL A 14 -1.74 7.07 1.63
CA VAL A 14 -0.87 6.02 1.07
C VAL A 14 -1.12 4.67 1.75
N LEU A 15 -1.29 3.62 0.95
CA LEU A 15 -1.39 2.24 1.40
C LEU A 15 -0.10 1.48 1.12
N PHE A 16 0.38 0.71 2.09
CA PHE A 16 1.57 -0.12 1.99
C PHE A 16 1.28 -1.58 2.31
N HIS A 17 1.95 -2.47 1.56
CA HIS A 17 1.89 -3.92 1.74
C HIS A 17 3.31 -4.47 1.91
N PHE A 18 3.61 -5.04 3.08
CA PHE A 18 4.94 -5.52 3.45
C PHE A 18 4.96 -7.04 3.71
N GLY A 19 5.98 -7.72 3.22
CA GLY A 19 6.26 -9.09 3.64
C GLY A 19 6.91 -9.12 5.03
N GLU A 20 6.45 -9.98 5.93
CA GLU A 20 7.03 -10.11 7.28
C GLU A 20 8.52 -10.44 7.26
N ILE A 21 8.95 -11.28 6.30
CA ILE A 21 10.33 -11.75 6.17
C ILE A 21 11.08 -11.08 5.02
N ASP A 22 10.52 -9.99 4.45
CA ASP A 22 11.25 -9.17 3.49
C ASP A 22 12.40 -8.44 4.21
N GLU A 23 13.59 -8.48 3.64
CA GLU A 23 14.78 -7.78 4.15
C GLU A 23 15.04 -6.48 3.38
N ASN A 24 14.34 -6.25 2.26
CA ASN A 24 14.52 -5.06 1.44
C ASN A 24 13.25 -4.72 0.62
N PRO A 25 12.34 -3.87 1.15
CA PRO A 25 12.45 -3.17 2.43
C PRO A 25 12.08 -4.04 3.63
N SER A 26 12.81 -3.89 4.74
CA SER A 26 12.58 -4.64 5.97
C SER A 26 11.45 -4.07 6.83
N GLN A 27 11.02 -4.82 7.86
CA GLN A 27 10.11 -4.30 8.89
C GLN A 27 10.72 -3.11 9.65
N ALA A 28 12.06 -3.05 9.81
CA ALA A 28 12.72 -1.89 10.40
C ALA A 28 12.63 -0.65 9.50
N ASP A 29 12.79 -0.83 8.18
CA ASP A 29 12.61 0.24 7.20
C ASP A 29 11.17 0.75 7.16
N MET A 30 10.19 -0.16 7.30
CA MET A 30 8.78 0.19 7.45
C MET A 30 8.54 1.10 8.65
N LEU A 31 9.11 0.79 9.82
CA LEU A 31 8.97 1.61 11.03
C LEU A 31 9.64 2.99 10.90
N VAL A 32 10.74 3.07 10.15
CA VAL A 32 11.37 4.37 9.83
C VAL A 32 10.44 5.20 8.94
N LEU A 33 9.85 4.58 7.92
CA LEU A 33 8.91 5.25 7.01
C LEU A 33 7.62 5.68 7.72
N ASP A 34 7.05 4.83 8.57
CA ASP A 34 5.87 5.11 9.40
C ASP A 34 6.06 6.36 10.26
N ARG A 35 7.21 6.46 10.94
CA ARG A 35 7.56 7.63 11.75
C ARG A 35 7.63 8.91 10.92
N GLU A 36 8.29 8.86 9.76
CA GLU A 36 8.46 10.03 8.90
C GLU A 36 7.15 10.48 8.25
N LEU A 37 6.31 9.55 7.80
CA LEU A 37 4.98 9.87 7.27
C LEU A 37 4.09 10.48 8.36
N SER A 38 4.14 9.92 9.58
CA SER A 38 3.44 10.45 10.75
C SER A 38 3.91 11.86 11.12
N ALA A 39 5.22 12.10 11.15
CA ALA A 39 5.79 13.42 11.45
C ALA A 39 5.34 14.48 10.42
N ASN A 40 5.13 14.08 9.17
CA ASN A 40 4.65 14.94 8.10
C ASN A 40 3.11 14.97 7.97
N SER A 41 2.37 14.35 8.89
CA SER A 41 0.90 14.28 8.88
C SER A 41 0.32 13.71 7.58
N VAL A 42 1.06 12.80 6.92
CA VAL A 42 0.58 12.09 5.72
C VAL A 42 -0.33 10.96 6.19
N PRO A 43 -1.60 10.86 5.74
CA PRO A 43 -2.44 9.71 6.06
C PRO A 43 -1.86 8.44 5.44
N HIS A 44 -1.65 7.39 6.24
CA HIS A 44 -1.08 6.15 5.73
C HIS A 44 -1.59 4.92 6.47
N GLN A 45 -1.51 3.77 5.81
CA GLN A 45 -1.84 2.47 6.38
C GLN A 45 -0.84 1.41 5.92
N PHE A 46 -0.40 0.57 6.85
CA PHE A 46 0.48 -0.56 6.58
C PHE A 46 -0.26 -1.89 6.83
N TYR A 47 -0.02 -2.86 5.96
CA TYR A 47 -0.33 -4.27 6.20
C TYR A 47 0.95 -5.11 6.09
N THR A 48 1.22 -5.92 7.10
CA THR A 48 2.29 -6.95 7.07
C THR A 48 1.70 -8.33 6.87
N TYR A 49 2.32 -9.13 6.01
CA TYR A 49 1.86 -10.46 5.61
C TYR A 49 2.80 -11.55 6.16
N PRO A 50 2.31 -12.43 7.07
CA PRO A 50 3.15 -13.46 7.67
C PRO A 50 3.79 -14.41 6.65
N GLY A 51 5.07 -14.70 6.85
CA GLY A 51 5.87 -15.58 5.97
C GLY A 51 6.05 -15.11 4.52
N ALA A 52 5.56 -13.92 4.15
CA ALA A 52 5.76 -13.35 2.82
C ALA A 52 7.11 -12.62 2.74
N ASN A 53 7.80 -12.78 1.62
CA ASN A 53 9.05 -12.09 1.31
C ASN A 53 8.82 -11.06 0.18
N HIS A 54 9.88 -10.41 -0.27
CA HIS A 54 9.88 -9.52 -1.42
C HIS A 54 9.18 -10.13 -2.63
N ALA A 55 8.42 -9.29 -3.35
CA ALA A 55 7.68 -9.69 -4.54
C ALA A 55 6.66 -10.83 -4.30
N PHE A 56 6.09 -10.95 -3.09
CA PHE A 56 5.08 -11.96 -2.78
C PHE A 56 3.85 -11.94 -3.69
N MET A 57 3.56 -10.82 -4.35
CA MET A 57 2.44 -10.65 -5.29
C MET A 57 2.77 -11.08 -6.73
N ASN A 58 3.99 -11.54 -7.03
CA ASN A 58 4.41 -11.85 -8.40
C ASN A 58 4.23 -13.34 -8.74
N PRO A 59 3.13 -13.77 -9.39
CA PRO A 59 2.91 -15.18 -9.74
C PRO A 59 3.90 -15.72 -10.77
N ALA A 60 4.57 -14.85 -11.55
CA ALA A 60 5.60 -15.26 -12.50
C ALA A 60 6.96 -15.57 -11.82
N ASN A 61 7.07 -15.35 -10.51
CA ASN A 61 8.24 -15.72 -9.70
C ASN A 61 7.84 -16.75 -8.61
N PRO A 62 7.65 -18.04 -8.96
CA PRO A 62 7.15 -19.05 -8.03
C PRO A 62 7.94 -19.17 -6.72
N PRO A 63 9.28 -19.03 -6.68
CA PRO A 63 10.04 -19.05 -5.43
C PRO A 63 9.68 -17.94 -4.42
N ARG A 64 9.17 -16.80 -4.90
CA ARG A 64 8.84 -15.65 -4.05
C ARG A 64 7.35 -15.43 -3.90
N TYR A 65 6.54 -15.92 -4.84
CA TYR A 65 5.10 -15.79 -4.80
C TYR A 65 4.52 -16.42 -3.52
N GLN A 66 3.76 -15.62 -2.77
CA GLN A 66 3.05 -16.08 -1.58
C GLN A 66 1.56 -15.81 -1.83
N ARG A 67 0.86 -16.87 -2.24
CA ARG A 67 -0.53 -16.83 -2.70
C ARG A 67 -1.48 -16.20 -1.69
N VAL A 68 -1.42 -16.63 -0.43
CA VAL A 68 -2.33 -16.14 0.62
C VAL A 68 -2.10 -14.65 0.87
N ALA A 69 -0.85 -14.20 0.92
CA ALA A 69 -0.52 -12.79 1.06
C ALA A 69 -1.01 -11.96 -0.14
N ALA A 70 -0.81 -12.47 -1.37
CA ALA A 70 -1.25 -11.81 -2.60
C ALA A 70 -2.79 -11.72 -2.70
N GLU A 71 -3.50 -12.79 -2.35
CA GLU A 71 -4.97 -12.82 -2.36
C GLU A 71 -5.57 -11.90 -1.28
N MET A 72 -4.87 -11.67 -0.16
CA MET A 72 -5.31 -10.70 0.86
C MET A 72 -4.96 -9.24 0.53
N SER A 73 -3.83 -8.97 -0.13
CA SER A 73 -3.40 -7.59 -0.43
C SER A 73 -4.24 -6.92 -1.51
N TRP A 74 -4.78 -7.70 -2.44
CA TRP A 74 -5.58 -7.17 -3.55
C TRP A 74 -6.89 -6.52 -3.11
N PRO A 75 -7.81 -7.18 -2.37
CA PRO A 75 -9.05 -6.55 -1.92
C PRO A 75 -8.79 -5.32 -1.05
N ARG A 76 -7.78 -5.34 -0.16
CA ARG A 76 -7.40 -4.16 0.64
C ARG A 76 -7.00 -2.96 -0.21
N THR A 77 -6.36 -3.20 -1.36
CA THR A 77 -6.02 -2.14 -2.32
C THR A 77 -7.28 -1.58 -2.98
N LEU A 78 -8.21 -2.44 -3.37
CA LEU A 78 -9.48 -2.02 -3.96
C LEU A 78 -10.35 -1.24 -2.96
N ASP A 79 -10.44 -1.70 -1.71
CA ASP A 79 -11.16 -1.02 -0.63
C ASP A 79 -10.57 0.37 -0.36
N PHE A 80 -9.24 0.47 -0.34
CA PHE A 80 -8.54 1.75 -0.18
C PHE A 80 -8.84 2.72 -1.32
N PHE A 81 -8.85 2.24 -2.57
CA PHE A 81 -9.26 3.06 -3.70
C PHE A 81 -10.75 3.44 -3.65
N GLY A 82 -11.64 2.53 -3.26
CA GLY A 82 -13.06 2.83 -3.04
C GLY A 82 -13.24 3.96 -2.02
N ALA A 83 -12.51 3.91 -0.90
CA ALA A 83 -12.59 4.91 0.15
C ALA A 83 -12.03 6.30 -0.25
N HIS A 84 -11.09 6.37 -1.20
CA HIS A 84 -10.33 7.61 -1.46
C HIS A 84 -10.48 8.19 -2.87
N LEU A 85 -10.95 7.42 -3.85
CA LEU A 85 -11.11 7.85 -5.24
C LEU A 85 -12.57 7.98 -5.67
N CYS A 86 -13.52 7.51 -4.85
CA CYS A 86 -14.93 7.71 -5.08
C CYS A 86 -15.35 9.15 -4.76
N GLY A 87 -15.07 10.05 -5.69
CA GLY A 87 -15.68 11.37 -5.75
C GLY A 87 -17.10 11.31 -6.31
N PRO A 88 -17.85 12.43 -6.26
CA PRO A 88 -19.10 12.53 -7.02
C PRO A 88 -18.81 12.20 -8.49
N PRO A 89 -19.74 11.53 -9.20
CA PRO A 89 -19.56 11.18 -10.60
C PRO A 89 -19.15 12.43 -11.38
N ALA A 90 -18.15 12.29 -12.25
CA ALA A 90 -17.78 13.35 -13.17
C ALA A 90 -19.04 13.78 -13.94
N SER A 91 -19.21 15.08 -14.19
CA SER A 91 -20.36 15.58 -14.95
C SER A 91 -20.47 14.83 -16.28
N GLY A 92 -21.53 14.01 -16.43
CA GLY A 92 -21.76 13.17 -17.61
C GLY A 92 -21.41 11.67 -17.46
N TYR A 93 -21.09 11.19 -16.26
CA TYR A 93 -20.96 9.75 -15.98
C TYR A 93 -22.31 9.15 -15.55
N ASP A 94 -22.91 8.32 -16.40
CA ASP A 94 -24.18 7.61 -16.15
C ASP A 94 -23.98 6.21 -15.53
N GLY A 95 -22.76 5.89 -15.06
CA GLY A 95 -22.49 4.63 -14.38
C GLY A 95 -22.96 4.63 -12.92
N PRO A 96 -23.02 3.45 -12.28
CA PRO A 96 -23.44 3.36 -10.88
C PRO A 96 -22.51 4.19 -10.00
N ALA A 97 -23.09 4.83 -8.97
CA ALA A 97 -22.31 5.45 -7.91
C ALA A 97 -21.41 4.39 -7.25
N CYS A 98 -20.25 4.81 -6.75
CA CYS A 98 -19.52 3.97 -5.82
C CYS A 98 -20.42 3.68 -4.62
N GLU A 99 -20.69 2.41 -4.36
CA GLU A 99 -21.35 1.93 -3.13
C GLU A 99 -20.35 1.76 -1.99
#